data_AF-A0A533S5A1-F1
#
_entry.id   AF-A0A533S5A1-F1
#
_cell.length_a   1.000
_cell.length_b   1.000
_cell.length_c   1.000
_cell.angle_alpha   90.00
_cell.angle_beta   90.00
_cell.angle_gamma   90.00
#
_symmetry.space_group_name_H-M   'P 1'
#
loop_
_entity.id
_entity.type
_entity.pdbx_description
1 polymer ?
#
loop_
_entity_poly.entity_id
_entity_poly.type
_entity_poly.pdbx_seq_one_letter_code
_entity_poly.pdbx_strand_id
1 'polypeptide(L)'
;MNTQYESTRHAKFLLSYHLIWCPKYRRSILDREEVVMAVQETITDRVAEIGCTLIALEIIPDHVHLSLSAPPRFSPAQLAGKIKGGSGSTLAARFPDLRKKGSIWSRSYFCATTGTVSPEVIRQYIETQWSRIA
;
A
#
# COMPACT_ATOMS: atom_id res chain seq x y z
N MET A 1 -15.41 5.02 17.12
CA MET A 1 -14.10 4.39 16.82
C MET A 1 -13.03 5.42 17.17
N ASN A 2 -12.10 5.09 18.07
CA ASN A 2 -11.00 6.01 18.40
C ASN A 2 -9.96 5.97 17.28
N THR A 3 -9.85 7.05 16.52
CA THR A 3 -8.81 7.20 15.50
C THR A 3 -7.46 7.43 16.18
N GLN A 4 -6.56 6.44 16.13
CA GLN A 4 -5.25 6.52 16.76
C GLN A 4 -4.20 7.06 15.77
N TYR A 5 -3.53 8.16 16.12
CA TYR A 5 -2.44 8.72 15.32
C TYR A 5 -1.12 8.01 15.57
N GLU A 6 -0.38 7.79 14.50
CA GLU A 6 1.03 7.40 14.54
C GLU A 6 1.93 8.63 14.73
N SER A 7 3.16 8.42 15.19
CA SER A 7 4.12 9.52 15.35
C SER A 7 5.56 9.16 15.11
N THR A 8 6.31 10.17 14.66
CA THR A 8 7.77 10.23 14.69
C THR A 8 8.20 11.32 15.67
N ARG A 9 9.51 11.57 15.79
CA ARG A 9 10.07 12.68 16.57
C ARG A 9 9.51 14.06 16.15
N HIS A 10 9.11 14.21 14.89
CA HIS A 10 8.74 15.50 14.30
C HIS A 10 7.38 15.50 13.59
N ALA A 11 6.60 14.42 13.66
CA ALA A 11 5.31 14.33 12.98
C ALA A 11 4.30 13.49 13.77
N LYS A 12 3.03 13.89 13.69
CA LYS A 12 1.84 13.11 14.09
C LYS A 12 0.99 12.95 12.84
N PHE A 13 0.61 11.71 12.51
CA PHE A 13 -0.01 11.44 11.22
C PHE A 13 -1.00 10.27 11.30
N LEU A 14 -1.95 10.28 10.37
CA LEU A 14 -2.89 9.20 10.10
C LEU A 14 -3.03 9.17 8.58
N LEU A 15 -2.19 8.36 7.93
CA LEU A 15 -2.09 8.34 6.48
C LEU A 15 -2.33 6.93 5.99
N SER A 16 -3.57 6.66 5.58
CA SER A 16 -3.94 5.39 4.99
C SER A 16 -4.27 5.56 3.50
N TYR A 17 -3.84 4.59 2.71
CA TYR A 17 -3.99 4.59 1.26
C TYR A 17 -4.65 3.28 0.80
N HIS A 18 -5.51 3.40 -0.19
CA HIS A 18 -6.07 2.29 -0.94
C HIS A 18 -5.50 2.30 -2.35
N LEU A 19 -4.66 1.32 -2.65
CA LEU A 19 -3.98 1.14 -3.92
C LEU A 19 -4.62 -0.02 -4.68
N ILE A 20 -4.88 0.18 -5.97
CA ILE A 20 -5.40 -0.89 -6.85
C ILE A 20 -4.56 -0.94 -8.11
N TRP A 21 -4.20 -2.14 -8.56
CA TRP A 21 -3.60 -2.35 -9.87
C TRP A 21 -3.94 -3.73 -10.44
N CYS A 22 -3.81 -3.87 -11.76
CA CYS A 22 -4.10 -5.11 -12.47
C CYS A 22 -2.86 -5.72 -13.14
N PRO A 23 -2.88 -7.03 -13.46
CA PRO A 23 -1.94 -7.65 -14.38
C PRO A 23 -1.88 -6.88 -15.71
N LYS A 24 -0.70 -6.85 -16.32
CA LYS A 24 -0.53 -6.24 -17.65
C LYS A 24 -1.45 -6.94 -18.64
N TYR A 25 -2.21 -6.15 -19.41
CA TYR A 25 -3.23 -6.62 -20.34
C TYR A 25 -4.36 -7.43 -19.69
N ARG A 26 -4.59 -7.28 -18.37
CA ARG A 26 -5.60 -8.05 -17.61
C ARG A 26 -5.48 -9.57 -17.84
N ARG A 27 -4.25 -10.06 -17.94
CA ARG A 27 -3.98 -11.50 -18.07
C ARG A 27 -4.47 -12.24 -16.82
N SER A 28 -5.07 -13.41 -17.03
CA SER A 28 -5.48 -14.42 -16.04
C SER A 28 -4.31 -15.09 -15.31
N ILE A 29 -3.37 -14.30 -14.78
CA ILE A 29 -2.23 -14.84 -14.01
C ILE A 29 -2.61 -15.09 -12.55
N LEU A 30 -3.67 -14.43 -12.06
CA LEU A 30 -4.16 -14.54 -10.68
C LEU A 30 -5.19 -15.67 -10.51
N ASP A 31 -5.45 -16.45 -11.57
CA ASP A 31 -6.22 -17.69 -11.51
C ASP A 31 -5.36 -18.88 -11.05
N ARG A 32 -4.03 -18.68 -11.01
CA ARG A 32 -3.04 -19.67 -10.59
C ARG A 32 -2.77 -19.51 -9.10
N GLU A 33 -3.14 -20.51 -8.32
CA GLU A 33 -3.02 -20.50 -6.85
C GLU A 33 -1.58 -20.20 -6.40
N GLU A 34 -0.57 -20.80 -7.05
CA GLU A 34 0.84 -20.58 -6.70
C GLU A 34 1.31 -19.15 -6.98
N VAL A 35 0.70 -18.47 -7.96
CA VAL A 35 0.98 -17.07 -8.26
C VAL A 35 0.31 -16.17 -7.24
N VAL A 36 -0.94 -16.44 -6.86
CA VAL A 36 -1.67 -15.70 -5.82
C VAL A 36 -0.93 -15.75 -4.49
N MET A 37 -0.48 -16.95 -4.07
CA MET A 37 0.32 -17.11 -2.85
C MET A 37 1.60 -16.27 -2.90
N ALA A 38 2.33 -16.31 -4.02
CA ALA A 38 3.55 -15.54 -4.18
C ALA A 38 3.29 -14.02 -4.22
N VAL A 39 2.16 -13.57 -4.78
CA VAL A 39 1.74 -12.17 -4.77
C VAL A 39 1.48 -11.72 -3.33
N GLN A 40 0.75 -12.51 -2.56
CA GLN A 40 0.43 -12.22 -1.16
C GLN A 40 1.69 -12.13 -0.29
N GLU A 41 2.57 -13.14 -0.38
CA GLU A 41 3.87 -13.18 0.30
C GLU A 41 4.69 -11.93 -0.04
N THR A 42 4.94 -11.72 -1.33
CA THR A 42 5.81 -10.63 -1.80
C THR A 42 5.29 -9.25 -1.41
N ILE A 43 3.97 -9.00 -1.54
CA ILE A 43 3.39 -7.70 -1.16
C ILE A 43 3.50 -7.49 0.35
N THR A 44 3.21 -8.51 1.15
CA THR A 44 3.26 -8.43 2.61
C THR A 44 4.67 -8.11 3.08
N ASP A 45 5.67 -8.81 2.56
CA ASP A 45 7.08 -8.59 2.89
C ASP A 45 7.50 -7.17 2.53
N ARG A 46 7.16 -6.70 1.33
CA ARG A 46 7.53 -5.35 0.88
C ARG A 46 6.88 -4.25 1.68
N VAL A 47 5.63 -4.44 2.11
CA VAL A 47 4.94 -3.49 3.01
C VAL A 47 5.69 -3.40 4.34
N ALA A 48 6.11 -4.54 4.90
CA ALA A 48 6.89 -4.58 6.13
C ALA A 48 8.30 -3.95 5.95
N GLU A 49 9.02 -4.31 4.88
CA GLU A 49 10.37 -3.82 4.57
C GLU A 49 10.46 -2.29 4.46
N ILE A 50 9.45 -1.65 3.86
CA ILE A 50 9.42 -0.19 3.72
C ILE A 50 8.95 0.54 4.99
N GLY A 51 8.51 -0.21 6.01
CA GLY A 51 7.98 0.30 7.27
C GLY A 51 6.56 0.84 7.15
N CYS A 52 5.72 0.21 6.34
CA CYS A 52 4.28 0.48 6.28
C CYS A 52 3.52 -0.60 7.06
N THR A 53 2.30 -0.30 7.47
CA THR A 53 1.41 -1.25 8.15
C THR A 53 0.37 -1.77 7.18
N LEU A 54 0.31 -3.10 6.99
CA LEU A 54 -0.72 -3.72 6.17
C LEU A 54 -2.07 -3.65 6.89
N ILE A 55 -3.08 -3.06 6.26
CA ILE A 55 -4.45 -3.01 6.79
C ILE A 55 -5.28 -4.14 6.19
N ALA A 56 -5.24 -4.28 4.86
CA ALA A 56 -5.93 -5.34 4.14
C ALA A 56 -5.25 -5.57 2.78
N LEU A 57 -5.25 -6.82 2.33
CA LEU A 57 -4.82 -7.21 0.99
C LEU A 57 -5.84 -8.20 0.43
N GLU A 58 -6.39 -7.88 -0.73
CA GLU A 58 -7.31 -8.76 -1.45
C GLU A 58 -6.80 -8.93 -2.88
N ILE A 59 -6.72 -10.19 -3.31
CA ILE A 59 -6.26 -10.57 -4.64
C ILE A 59 -7.42 -11.26 -5.32
N ILE A 60 -7.92 -10.65 -6.39
CA ILE A 60 -9.01 -11.20 -7.19
C ILE A 60 -8.50 -11.46 -8.63
N PRO A 61 -9.20 -12.28 -9.43
CA PRO A 61 -8.70 -12.77 -10.73
C PRO A 61 -8.10 -11.71 -11.66
N ASP A 62 -8.62 -10.48 -11.64
CA ASP A 62 -8.21 -9.41 -12.55
C ASP A 62 -7.47 -8.24 -11.90
N HIS A 63 -7.44 -8.10 -10.57
CA HIS A 63 -6.72 -7.03 -9.87
C HIS A 63 -6.40 -7.32 -8.40
N VAL A 64 -5.52 -6.47 -7.85
CA VAL A 64 -5.10 -6.50 -6.45
C VAL A 64 -5.56 -5.22 -5.77
N HIS A 65 -6.22 -5.35 -4.62
CA HIS A 65 -6.52 -4.28 -3.69
C HIS A 65 -5.56 -4.32 -2.51
N LEU A 66 -4.88 -3.21 -2.24
CA LEU A 66 -3.99 -3.08 -1.10
C LEU A 66 -4.40 -1.85 -0.28
N SER A 67 -4.77 -2.07 0.97
CA SER A 67 -4.93 -1.02 1.97
C SER A 67 -3.79 -1.05 2.97
N LEU A 68 -3.14 0.10 3.19
CA LEU A 68 -2.02 0.22 4.12
C LEU A 68 -2.00 1.59 4.81
N SER A 69 -1.38 1.65 5.99
CA SER A 69 -0.90 2.89 6.61
C SER A 69 0.57 3.12 6.24
N ALA A 70 0.95 4.35 5.94
CA ALA A 70 2.31 4.68 5.53
C ALA A 70 2.89 5.90 6.27
N PRO A 71 4.22 5.89 6.54
CA PRO A 71 4.92 7.07 7.02
C PRO A 71 4.81 8.27 6.04
N PRO A 72 4.76 9.51 6.55
CA PRO A 72 4.55 10.72 5.74
C PRO A 72 5.70 11.02 4.76
N ARG A 73 6.84 10.33 4.88
CA ARG A 73 7.99 10.46 3.97
C ARG A 73 7.75 9.87 2.59
N PHE A 74 6.72 9.03 2.43
CA PHE A 74 6.41 8.38 1.16
C PHE A 74 5.23 9.05 0.47
N SER A 75 5.42 9.43 -0.79
CA SER A 75 4.31 9.81 -1.67
C SER A 75 3.54 8.56 -2.14
N PRO A 76 2.27 8.70 -2.54
CA PRO A 76 1.51 7.59 -3.11
C PRO A 76 2.20 6.93 -4.30
N ALA A 77 2.85 7.71 -5.17
CA ALA A 77 3.59 7.20 -6.31
C ALA A 77 4.83 6.40 -5.90
N GLN A 78 5.53 6.83 -4.85
CA GLN A 78 6.65 6.06 -4.28
C GLN A 78 6.18 4.74 -3.70
N LEU A 79 5.06 4.70 -2.97
CA LEU A 79 4.46 3.47 -2.45
C LEU A 79 4.08 2.51 -3.57
N ALA A 80 3.35 3.00 -4.59
CA ALA A 80 2.99 2.19 -5.74
C ALA A 80 4.25 1.64 -6.46
N GLY A 81 5.25 2.49 -6.76
CA GLY A 81 6.50 2.03 -7.38
C GLY A 81 7.23 0.99 -6.52
N LYS A 82 7.35 1.26 -5.21
CA LYS A 82 8.05 0.41 -4.24
C LYS A 82 7.31 -0.83 -3.84
N ILE A 83 5.99 -0.98 -4.03
CA ILE A 83 5.22 -2.19 -3.67
C ILE A 83 4.76 -2.97 -4.90
N LYS A 84 4.22 -2.32 -5.92
CA LYS A 84 3.85 -2.98 -7.18
C LYS A 84 5.07 -3.29 -8.06
N GLY A 85 6.01 -2.35 -8.20
CA GLY A 85 7.14 -2.50 -9.14
C GLY A 85 8.02 -3.72 -8.83
N GLY A 86 8.58 -3.75 -7.64
CA GLY A 86 9.37 -4.89 -7.17
C GLY A 86 8.56 -6.15 -6.85
N SER A 87 7.24 -6.13 -6.59
CA SER A 87 6.48 -7.38 -6.51
C SER A 87 6.39 -8.02 -7.89
N GLY A 88 6.20 -7.20 -8.92
CA GLY A 88 6.32 -7.63 -10.31
C GLY A 88 7.72 -8.15 -10.65
N SER A 89 8.78 -7.58 -10.07
CA SER A 89 10.16 -8.05 -10.26
C SER A 89 10.38 -9.43 -9.65
N THR A 90 10.02 -9.62 -8.37
CA THR A 90 10.14 -10.91 -7.67
C THR A 90 9.31 -12.00 -8.37
N LEU A 91 8.07 -11.69 -8.75
CA LEU A 91 7.21 -12.63 -9.48
C LEU A 91 7.78 -12.98 -10.86
N ALA A 92 8.35 -12.02 -11.58
CA ALA A 92 8.97 -12.28 -12.87
C ALA A 92 10.23 -13.17 -12.76
N ALA A 93 10.94 -13.11 -11.63
CA ALA A 93 12.07 -14.00 -11.36
C ALA A 93 11.61 -15.41 -10.98
N ARG A 94 10.57 -15.52 -10.13
CA ARG A 94 10.02 -16.81 -9.66
C ARG A 94 9.23 -17.55 -10.73
N PHE A 95 8.57 -16.83 -11.63
CA PHE A 95 7.75 -17.39 -12.72
C PHE A 95 8.18 -16.80 -14.08
N PRO A 96 9.29 -17.29 -14.67
CA PRO A 96 9.84 -16.74 -15.92
C PRO A 96 8.85 -16.74 -17.10
N ASP A 97 7.90 -17.68 -17.11
CA ASP A 97 6.83 -17.76 -18.11
C ASP A 97 5.92 -16.52 -18.09
N LEU A 98 5.68 -15.91 -16.93
CA LEU A 98 4.86 -14.70 -16.81
C LEU A 98 5.51 -13.47 -17.45
N ARG A 99 6.84 -13.48 -17.63
CA ARG A 99 7.61 -12.38 -18.25
C ARG A 99 7.56 -12.39 -19.77
N LYS A 100 7.12 -13.47 -20.42
CA LYS A 100 7.08 -13.60 -21.90
C LYS A 100 6.27 -12.48 -22.58
N LYS A 101 5.29 -11.88 -21.89
CA LYS A 101 4.45 -10.77 -22.38
C LYS A 101 4.84 -9.39 -21.80
N GLY A 102 6.05 -9.27 -21.25
CA GLY A 102 6.60 -8.06 -20.63
C GLY A 102 6.41 -8.03 -19.12
N SER A 103 6.17 -6.84 -18.55
CA SER A 103 5.98 -6.65 -17.11
C SER A 103 4.78 -7.44 -16.58
N ILE A 104 4.86 -7.87 -15.31
CA ILE A 104 3.77 -8.57 -14.62
C ILE A 104 2.53 -7.68 -14.53
N TRP A 105 2.70 -6.47 -14.00
CA TRP A 105 1.62 -5.50 -13.77
C TRP A 105 1.48 -4.49 -14.92
N SER A 106 0.29 -3.90 -15.04
CA SER A 106 0.04 -2.69 -15.84
C SER A 106 0.94 -1.54 -15.36
N ARG A 107 1.13 -0.49 -16.17
CA ARG A 107 1.81 0.74 -15.71
C ARG A 107 0.94 1.58 -14.78
N SER A 108 -0.37 1.61 -15.02
CA SER A 108 -1.34 2.34 -14.21
C SER A 108 -1.55 1.74 -12.83
N TYR A 109 -2.06 2.55 -11.91
CA TYR A 109 -2.59 2.16 -10.61
C TYR A 109 -3.62 3.20 -10.20
N PHE A 110 -4.57 2.80 -9.35
CA PHE A 110 -5.48 3.69 -8.64
C PHE A 110 -4.92 3.96 -7.24
N CYS A 111 -5.18 5.15 -6.72
CA CYS A 111 -4.87 5.51 -5.34
C CYS A 111 -5.98 6.41 -4.78
N ALA A 112 -6.48 6.06 -3.60
CA ALA A 112 -7.33 6.93 -2.80
C ALA A 112 -6.80 6.99 -1.36
N THR A 113 -6.93 8.14 -0.72
CA THR A 113 -6.71 8.25 0.73
C THR A 113 -7.90 7.68 1.48
N THR A 114 -7.65 6.96 2.55
CA THR A 114 -8.68 6.43 3.45
C THR A 114 -8.47 6.97 4.86
N GLY A 115 -9.55 7.10 5.62
CA GLY A 115 -9.54 7.60 6.99
C GLY A 115 -10.58 8.68 7.22
N THR A 116 -11.19 8.66 8.41
CA THR A 116 -12.10 9.69 8.87
C THR A 116 -11.44 10.38 10.06
N VAL A 117 -11.14 11.67 9.90
CA VAL A 117 -10.69 12.52 11.00
C VAL A 117 -11.87 13.40 11.38
N SER A 118 -12.34 13.30 12.62
CA SER A 118 -13.42 14.17 13.08
C SER A 118 -12.89 15.58 13.36
N PRO A 119 -13.70 16.65 13.20
CA PRO A 119 -13.30 18.01 13.55
C PRO A 119 -12.82 18.15 15.00
N GLU A 120 -13.40 17.37 15.93
CA GLU A 120 -13.04 17.34 17.34
C GLU A 120 -11.59 16.87 17.54
N VAL A 121 -11.20 15.82 16.80
CA VAL A 121 -9.84 15.29 16.83
C VAL A 121 -8.83 16.32 16.30
N ILE A 122 -9.20 17.10 15.27
CA ILE A 122 -8.37 18.20 14.76
C ILE A 122 -8.24 19.29 15.81
N ARG A 123 -9.34 19.70 16.46
CA ARG A 123 -9.32 20.72 17.52
C ARG A 123 -8.43 20.30 18.69
N GLN A 124 -8.60 19.08 19.18
CA GLN A 124 -7.79 18.55 20.29
C GLN A 124 -6.30 18.52 19.92
N TYR A 125 -5.96 18.17 18.67
CA TYR A 125 -4.58 18.24 18.21
C TYR A 125 -4.02 19.67 18.23
N ILE A 126 -4.81 20.66 17.80
CA ILE A 126 -4.41 22.08 17.81
C ILE A 126 -4.20 22.60 19.25
N GLU A 127 -5.14 22.32 20.15
CA GLU A 127 -5.07 22.77 21.55
C GLU A 127 -3.86 22.18 22.29
N THR A 128 -3.56 20.90 22.05
CA THR A 128 -2.41 20.24 22.69
C THR A 128 -1.05 20.78 22.22
N GLN A 129 -0.96 21.45 21.05
CA GLN A 129 0.29 22.10 20.64
C GLN A 129 0.65 23.29 21.54
N TRP A 130 -0.34 24.11 21.93
CA TRP A 130 -0.11 25.27 22.79
C TRP A 130 0.32 24.87 24.20
N SER A 131 -0.25 23.79 24.74
CA SER A 131 0.10 23.28 26.07
C SER A 131 1.54 22.76 26.20
N ARG A 132 2.27 22.55 25.10
CA ARG A 132 3.67 22.10 25.11
C ARG A 132 4.70 23.22 25.11
N ILE A 133 4.25 24.46 24.95
CA ILE A 133 5.08 25.67 24.91
C ILE A 133 5.01 26.43 26.25
N ALA A 134 3.96 26.19 27.05
CA ALA A 134 3.79 26.72 28.41
C ALA A 134 4.51 25.84 29.44
#